data_AF-A0A1C6K5K5-F1
#
_entry.id   AF-A0A1C6K5K5-F1
#
_cell.length_a   1.000
_cell.length_b   1.000
_cell.length_c   1.000
_cell.angle_alpha   90.00
_cell.angle_beta   90.00
_cell.angle_gamma   90.00
#
_symmetry.space_group_name_H-M   'P 1'
#
loop_
_entity.id
_entity.type
_entity.pdbx_description
1 polymer ?
#
loop_
_entity_poly.entity_id
_entity_poly.type
_entity_poly.pdbx_seq_one_letter_code
_entity_poly.pdbx_strand_id
1 'polypeptide(L)'
;MKKIIISLVVATMFLTSCSLGDSKDKSETNNGSDKEIYENVGDTSTEKDSTENEEDAVNNDDSNQANSTDTSSNTPQNSNGLANTDISEKVKDYIIIGQNDKSEAEKYKWSTRFLNEVDIESLYDEYISAGNNGENIEEFAKYITLNAPILSNWEVLFKEDLKDTYGEDVVKLEPLEGDLYQAYVNKDGLEVPFVVVSSRTGYFHG
;
A
#
# COMPACT_ATOMS: atom_id res chain seq x y z
N MET A 1 -60.34 15.48 21.72
CA MET A 1 -60.21 14.89 20.36
C MET A 1 -58.99 15.47 19.67
N LYS A 2 -58.30 14.72 18.80
CA LYS A 2 -57.08 15.18 18.12
C LYS A 2 -57.40 16.25 17.06
N LYS A 3 -56.59 17.31 16.98
CA LYS A 3 -56.16 17.94 15.71
C LYS A 3 -54.70 18.39 15.88
N ILE A 4 -53.79 17.73 15.16
CA ILE A 4 -52.39 18.13 15.02
C ILE A 4 -52.32 18.96 13.74
N ILE A 5 -51.65 20.11 13.76
CA ILE A 5 -51.36 20.90 12.57
C ILE A 5 -49.85 20.84 12.35
N ILE A 6 -49.44 20.11 11.32
CA ILE A 6 -48.04 20.04 10.87
C ILE A 6 -47.81 21.22 9.94
N SER A 7 -46.96 22.16 10.33
CA SER A 7 -46.53 23.27 9.49
C SER A 7 -45.14 22.98 8.92
N LEU A 8 -45.10 22.39 7.73
CA LEU A 8 -43.85 22.10 7.01
C LEU A 8 -43.33 23.37 6.35
N VAL A 9 -42.31 24.01 6.94
CA VAL A 9 -41.60 25.14 6.33
C VAL A 9 -40.28 24.64 5.76
N VAL A 10 -40.18 24.60 4.43
CA VAL A 10 -38.97 24.20 3.70
C VAL A 10 -38.00 25.37 3.64
N ALA A 11 -36.80 25.19 4.19
CA ALA A 11 -35.72 26.19 4.14
C ALA A 11 -34.71 25.82 3.03
N THR A 12 -34.94 26.31 1.81
CA THR A 12 -33.99 26.12 0.70
C THR A 12 -32.84 27.13 0.74
N MET A 13 -31.62 26.59 0.87
CA MET A 13 -30.37 27.02 0.23
C MET A 13 -30.14 28.52 -0.04
N PHE A 14 -29.14 29.09 0.64
CA PHE A 14 -28.22 30.04 0.03
C PHE A 14 -26.78 29.67 0.40
N LEU A 15 -26.11 28.91 -0.48
CA LEU A 15 -24.67 28.69 -0.41
C LEU A 15 -23.97 29.86 -1.11
N THR A 16 -23.47 30.84 -0.35
CA THR A 16 -22.63 31.91 -0.89
C THR A 16 -21.21 31.38 -1.10
N SER A 17 -20.84 31.12 -2.35
CA SER A 17 -19.49 30.72 -2.74
C SER A 17 -18.50 31.86 -2.52
N CYS A 18 -17.57 31.70 -1.57
CA CYS A 18 -16.37 32.51 -1.53
C CYS A 18 -15.45 32.09 -2.68
N SER A 19 -15.40 32.89 -3.75
CA SER A 19 -14.39 32.71 -4.79
C SER A 19 -13.01 32.94 -4.19
N LEU A 20 -12.08 32.02 -4.43
CA LEU A 20 -10.66 32.36 -4.34
C LEU A 20 -10.35 33.45 -5.39
N GLY A 21 -9.39 34.30 -5.05
CA GLY A 21 -8.77 35.28 -5.93
C GLY A 21 -7.32 35.43 -5.52
N ASP A 22 -6.41 35.39 -6.48
CA ASP A 22 -4.98 35.17 -6.23
C ASP A 22 -4.31 36.25 -5.36
N SER A 23 -3.73 35.83 -4.25
CA SER A 23 -2.76 36.64 -3.50
C SER A 23 -1.40 36.59 -4.19
N LYS A 24 -1.23 37.43 -5.21
CA LYS A 24 -0.01 37.51 -6.01
C LYS A 24 1.05 38.36 -5.30
N ASP A 25 1.99 37.74 -4.61
CA ASP A 25 3.14 38.46 -4.05
C ASP A 25 4.46 37.65 -4.11
N LYS A 26 5.54 38.39 -4.38
CA LYS A 26 6.98 38.03 -4.43
C LYS A 26 7.48 36.82 -5.24
N SER A 27 8.37 37.14 -6.17
CA SER A 27 9.52 36.28 -6.53
C SER A 27 10.80 37.13 -6.65
N GLU A 28 11.51 37.31 -5.54
CA GLU A 28 12.92 37.74 -5.53
C GLU A 28 13.73 36.64 -4.85
N THR A 29 14.44 35.83 -5.65
CA THR A 29 15.33 34.78 -5.16
C THR A 29 16.72 35.06 -5.71
N ASN A 30 17.69 35.30 -4.82
CA ASN A 30 19.08 35.55 -5.20
C ASN A 30 19.85 34.24 -5.48
N ASN A 31 20.97 34.36 -6.19
CA ASN A 31 21.84 33.24 -6.57
C ASN A 31 22.40 32.47 -5.37
N GLY A 32 22.58 31.16 -5.55
CA GLY A 32 23.20 30.25 -4.58
C GLY A 32 23.53 28.90 -5.21
N SER A 33 24.36 28.89 -6.25
CA SER A 33 24.81 27.66 -6.92
C SER A 33 26.01 27.04 -6.20
N ASP A 34 25.76 26.16 -5.24
CA ASP A 34 26.80 25.28 -4.69
C ASP A 34 26.77 23.89 -5.34
N LYS A 35 27.96 23.30 -5.42
CA LYS A 35 28.30 22.17 -6.30
C LYS A 35 28.95 21.09 -5.46
N GLU A 36 28.25 19.98 -5.25
CA GLU A 36 28.85 18.84 -4.56
C GLU A 36 30.01 18.24 -5.37
N ILE A 37 31.07 17.86 -4.66
CA ILE A 37 32.30 17.32 -5.21
C ILE A 37 32.46 15.89 -4.69
N TYR A 38 32.44 14.92 -5.60
CA TYR A 38 32.89 13.57 -5.29
C TYR A 38 34.42 13.56 -5.20
N GLU A 39 34.97 13.35 -4.00
CA GLU A 39 36.38 13.00 -3.85
C GLU A 39 36.58 11.50 -4.08
N ASN A 40 37.59 11.16 -4.89
CA ASN A 40 37.97 9.79 -5.21
C ASN A 40 39.49 9.63 -5.02
N VAL A 41 39.88 8.99 -3.92
CA VAL A 41 41.23 8.50 -3.61
C VAL A 41 41.05 7.22 -2.77
N GLY A 42 41.60 6.06 -3.08
CA GLY A 42 42.39 5.66 -4.25
C GLY A 42 43.86 5.38 -3.92
N ASP A 43 44.18 4.14 -3.53
CA ASP A 43 45.50 3.54 -3.79
C ASP A 43 45.42 2.00 -3.88
N THR A 44 46.56 1.36 -4.17
CA THR A 44 46.67 0.11 -4.92
C THR A 44 47.66 -0.85 -4.27
N SER A 45 47.44 -2.17 -4.35
CA SER A 45 48.50 -3.17 -4.15
C SER A 45 48.19 -4.45 -4.93
N THR A 46 49.20 -4.94 -5.67
CA THR A 46 49.10 -6.04 -6.65
C THR A 46 49.64 -7.37 -6.14
N GLU A 47 48.99 -8.47 -6.53
CA GLU A 47 49.55 -9.78 -6.90
C GLU A 47 48.36 -10.54 -7.56
N LYS A 48 48.36 -11.02 -8.82
CA LYS A 48 49.26 -11.94 -9.57
C LYS A 48 49.41 -13.29 -8.85
N ASP A 49 49.30 -14.45 -9.49
CA ASP A 49 49.48 -14.77 -10.92
C ASP A 49 48.78 -16.07 -11.37
N SER A 50 48.48 -16.17 -12.68
CA SER A 50 48.26 -17.38 -13.54
C SER A 50 47.23 -18.47 -13.10
N THR A 51 46.70 -19.36 -13.96
CA THR A 51 47.03 -19.77 -15.35
C THR A 51 45.81 -19.84 -16.28
N GLU A 52 46.03 -19.63 -17.58
CA GLU A 52 45.09 -19.92 -18.68
C GLU A 52 45.16 -21.40 -19.12
N ASN A 53 44.15 -21.87 -19.87
CA ASN A 53 44.32 -22.64 -21.12
C ASN A 53 42.96 -22.98 -21.76
N GLU A 54 42.81 -22.68 -23.04
CA GLU A 54 41.79 -23.24 -23.95
C GLU A 54 42.44 -24.30 -24.87
N GLU A 55 41.65 -25.23 -25.43
CA GLU A 55 41.64 -25.66 -26.86
C GLU A 55 40.96 -27.04 -27.06
N ASP A 56 39.67 -26.98 -27.44
CA ASP A 56 38.99 -27.62 -28.59
C ASP A 56 39.04 -29.13 -28.98
N ALA A 57 38.05 -29.48 -29.84
CA ALA A 57 37.82 -30.72 -30.62
C ALA A 57 37.27 -31.98 -29.88
N VAL A 58 36.01 -32.45 -30.06
CA VAL A 58 35.22 -32.88 -31.26
C VAL A 58 35.71 -34.23 -31.83
N ASN A 59 34.94 -35.33 -31.91
CA ASN A 59 33.56 -35.65 -31.46
C ASN A 59 33.50 -37.13 -30.93
N ASN A 60 32.51 -38.04 -31.02
CA ASN A 60 31.22 -38.27 -31.72
C ASN A 60 30.48 -39.45 -30.98
N ASP A 61 29.27 -40.00 -31.22
CA ASP A 61 28.14 -39.81 -32.17
C ASP A 61 26.86 -40.55 -31.60
N ASP A 62 25.75 -40.52 -32.36
CA ASP A 62 24.61 -41.47 -32.42
C ASP A 62 23.41 -41.39 -31.43
N SER A 63 22.26 -41.70 -32.03
CA SER A 63 20.82 -41.61 -31.73
C SER A 63 20.24 -42.02 -30.35
N ASN A 64 19.16 -41.32 -29.95
CA ASN A 64 17.78 -41.84 -30.16
C ASN A 64 16.65 -40.80 -29.98
N GLN A 65 15.47 -41.13 -30.52
CA GLN A 65 14.29 -40.26 -30.65
C GLN A 65 13.03 -40.94 -30.08
N ALA A 66 12.29 -40.30 -29.17
CA ALA A 66 10.94 -40.76 -28.77
C ALA A 66 10.06 -39.65 -28.17
N ASN A 67 8.90 -39.46 -28.80
CA ASN A 67 7.67 -38.74 -28.43
C ASN A 67 7.53 -38.11 -27.02
N SER A 68 7.18 -36.81 -27.01
CA SER A 68 6.18 -36.27 -26.08
C SER A 68 4.78 -36.47 -26.67
N THR A 69 3.78 -36.78 -25.82
CA THR A 69 2.39 -37.04 -26.24
C THR A 69 1.45 -35.98 -25.68
N ASP A 70 0.49 -35.52 -26.49
CA ASP A 70 -0.45 -34.46 -26.11
C ASP A 70 -1.40 -34.83 -24.95
N THR A 71 -1.40 -33.94 -23.97
CA THR A 71 -2.55 -33.36 -23.26
C THR A 71 -3.95 -33.80 -23.73
N SER A 72 -4.67 -34.56 -22.88
CA SER A 72 -6.11 -34.34 -22.68
C SER A 72 -6.62 -34.94 -21.37
N SER A 73 -6.98 -34.09 -20.41
CA SER A 73 -7.65 -34.47 -19.16
C SER A 73 -8.73 -33.44 -18.82
N ASN A 74 -9.91 -33.62 -19.43
CA ASN A 74 -11.10 -32.79 -19.17
C ASN A 74 -11.60 -32.95 -17.72
N THR A 75 -11.05 -32.14 -16.82
CA THR A 75 -11.58 -31.91 -15.47
C THR A 75 -12.55 -30.71 -15.54
N PRO A 76 -13.76 -30.78 -14.96
CA PRO A 76 -14.69 -29.64 -14.96
C PRO A 76 -14.12 -28.49 -14.12
N GLN A 77 -13.56 -27.49 -14.80
CA GLN A 77 -12.90 -26.35 -14.18
C GLN A 77 -13.92 -25.41 -13.52
N ASN A 78 -14.04 -25.48 -12.20
CA ASN A 78 -14.75 -24.49 -11.40
C ASN A 78 -13.91 -23.22 -11.32
N SER A 79 -13.99 -22.37 -12.34
CA SER A 79 -13.02 -21.29 -12.62
C SER A 79 -12.96 -20.16 -11.58
N ASN A 80 -13.97 -20.03 -10.71
CA ASN A 80 -14.08 -18.87 -9.82
C ASN A 80 -12.96 -18.80 -8.76
N GLY A 81 -12.44 -19.96 -8.29
CA GLY A 81 -11.39 -19.96 -7.27
C GLY A 81 -10.03 -19.46 -7.79
N LEU A 82 -9.64 -19.88 -8.99
CA LEU A 82 -8.32 -19.56 -9.56
C LEU A 82 -8.18 -18.07 -9.96
N ALA A 83 -9.29 -17.37 -10.23
CA ALA A 83 -9.27 -15.95 -10.53
C ALA A 83 -9.19 -15.05 -9.28
N ASN A 84 -9.68 -15.52 -8.12
CA ASN A 84 -9.76 -14.70 -6.90
C ASN A 84 -8.45 -14.65 -6.11
N THR A 85 -7.67 -15.73 -6.13
CA THR A 85 -6.31 -15.71 -5.58
C THR A 85 -5.39 -14.77 -6.38
N ASP A 86 -5.51 -14.79 -7.72
CA ASP A 86 -4.78 -13.91 -8.64
C ASP A 86 -5.12 -12.41 -8.43
N ILE A 87 -6.39 -12.05 -8.21
CA ILE A 87 -6.74 -10.64 -7.90
C ILE A 87 -6.25 -10.22 -6.51
N SER A 88 -6.27 -11.14 -5.54
CA SER A 88 -5.83 -10.88 -4.17
C SER A 88 -4.33 -10.61 -4.06
N GLU A 89 -3.50 -11.33 -4.82
CA GLU A 89 -2.06 -11.05 -4.93
C GLU A 89 -1.81 -9.73 -5.67
N LYS A 90 -2.44 -9.53 -6.83
CA LYS A 90 -2.28 -8.30 -7.64
C LYS A 90 -2.61 -7.01 -6.89
N VAL A 91 -3.68 -7.00 -6.09
CA VAL A 91 -4.08 -5.80 -5.34
C VAL A 91 -3.18 -5.54 -4.13
N LYS A 92 -2.61 -6.60 -3.52
CA LYS A 92 -1.57 -6.46 -2.47
C LYS A 92 -0.30 -5.86 -3.06
N ASP A 93 0.21 -6.41 -4.15
CA ASP A 93 1.40 -5.89 -4.83
C ASP A 93 1.19 -4.44 -5.30
N TYR A 94 0.01 -4.12 -5.85
CA TYR A 94 -0.33 -2.76 -6.22
C TYR A 94 -0.25 -1.80 -5.01
N ILE A 95 -0.90 -2.14 -3.89
CA ILE A 95 -0.91 -1.28 -2.69
C ILE A 95 0.51 -1.09 -2.13
N ILE A 96 1.29 -2.16 -1.98
CA ILE A 96 2.59 -2.11 -1.29
C ILE A 96 3.72 -1.56 -2.18
N ILE A 97 3.76 -1.90 -3.48
CA ILE A 97 4.87 -1.52 -4.38
C ILE A 97 4.47 -0.97 -5.75
N GLY A 98 3.20 -1.05 -6.17
CA GLY A 98 2.79 -0.70 -7.55
C GLY A 98 2.62 0.80 -7.84
N GLN A 99 2.37 1.64 -6.83
CA GLN A 99 1.95 3.04 -6.97
C GLN A 99 3.09 4.04 -7.24
N ASN A 100 4.11 3.68 -8.03
CA ASN A 100 5.31 4.50 -8.23
C ASN A 100 5.09 5.73 -9.12
N ASP A 101 3.95 5.81 -9.80
CA ASP A 101 3.46 6.98 -10.55
C ASP A 101 2.88 8.08 -9.64
N LYS A 102 2.50 7.74 -8.40
CA LYS A 102 1.74 8.62 -7.49
C LYS A 102 2.63 9.31 -6.47
N SER A 103 2.27 10.54 -6.08
CA SER A 103 2.95 11.21 -4.98
C SER A 103 2.64 10.55 -3.63
N GLU A 104 3.48 10.84 -2.62
CA GLU A 104 3.27 10.34 -1.24
C GLU A 104 1.96 10.79 -0.57
N ALA A 105 1.22 11.74 -1.16
CA ALA A 105 -0.12 12.12 -0.70
C ALA A 105 -1.26 11.36 -1.40
N GLU A 106 -0.98 10.74 -2.55
CA GLU A 106 -1.98 10.06 -3.40
C GLU A 106 -1.95 8.53 -3.26
N LYS A 107 -0.86 7.96 -2.77
CA LYS A 107 -0.73 6.52 -2.51
C LYS A 107 -1.73 6.05 -1.44
N TYR A 108 -2.43 4.95 -1.72
CA TYR A 108 -3.12 4.17 -0.68
C TYR A 108 -2.06 3.53 0.23
N LYS A 109 -2.15 3.76 1.55
CA LYS A 109 -1.14 3.32 2.52
C LYS A 109 -1.70 2.35 3.54
N TRP A 110 -0.97 1.26 3.72
CA TRP A 110 -1.34 0.11 4.53
C TRP A 110 -0.12 -0.43 5.28
N SER A 111 -0.34 -1.05 6.44
CA SER A 111 0.60 -2.03 6.97
C SER A 111 0.45 -3.33 6.18
N THR A 112 1.57 -3.95 5.83
CA THR A 112 1.61 -5.30 5.24
C THR A 112 1.03 -6.37 6.18
N ARG A 113 1.10 -6.17 7.51
CA ARG A 113 0.48 -7.08 8.49
C ARG A 113 -1.03 -7.00 8.41
N PHE A 114 -1.58 -5.77 8.43
CA PHE A 114 -3.02 -5.52 8.29
C PHE A 114 -3.56 -6.03 6.96
N LEU A 115 -2.91 -5.70 5.84
CA LEU A 115 -3.37 -6.07 4.50
C LEU A 115 -3.35 -7.59 4.26
N ASN A 116 -2.60 -8.35 5.06
CA ASN A 116 -2.60 -9.82 5.03
C ASN A 116 -3.71 -10.47 5.87
N GLU A 117 -4.22 -9.77 6.89
CA GLU A 117 -5.33 -10.23 7.76
C GLU A 117 -6.72 -9.87 7.20
N VAL A 118 -6.79 -9.03 6.16
CA VAL A 118 -8.03 -8.67 5.46
C VAL A 118 -8.49 -9.77 4.51
N ASP A 119 -9.77 -10.13 4.58
CA ASP A 119 -10.45 -10.97 3.60
C ASP A 119 -10.71 -10.18 2.29
N ILE A 120 -9.70 -10.19 1.41
CA ILE A 120 -9.75 -9.54 0.10
C ILE A 120 -10.69 -10.28 -0.86
N GLU A 121 -10.85 -11.60 -0.73
CA GLU A 121 -11.73 -12.39 -1.59
C GLU A 121 -13.21 -12.00 -1.39
N SER A 122 -13.66 -11.85 -0.14
CA SER A 122 -15.00 -11.33 0.16
C SER A 122 -15.19 -9.87 -0.30
N LEU A 123 -14.19 -9.01 -0.11
CA LEU A 123 -14.25 -7.62 -0.59
C LEU A 123 -14.29 -7.53 -2.12
N TYR A 124 -13.67 -8.47 -2.83
CA TYR A 124 -13.78 -8.57 -4.29
C TYR A 124 -15.19 -8.99 -4.72
N ASP A 125 -15.76 -10.02 -4.10
CA ASP A 125 -17.14 -10.45 -4.38
C ASP A 125 -18.16 -9.33 -4.11
N GLU A 126 -17.98 -8.52 -3.05
CA GLU A 126 -18.79 -7.31 -2.81
C GLU A 126 -18.60 -6.24 -3.90
N TYR A 127 -17.35 -5.96 -4.28
CA TYR A 127 -16.99 -4.99 -5.31
C TYR A 127 -17.56 -5.35 -6.69
N ILE A 128 -17.51 -6.64 -7.09
CA ILE A 128 -18.12 -7.15 -8.32
C ILE A 128 -19.65 -7.17 -8.22
N SER A 129 -20.22 -7.53 -7.07
CA SER A 129 -21.68 -7.53 -6.85
C SER A 129 -22.29 -6.13 -6.93
N ALA A 130 -21.52 -5.09 -6.60
CA ALA A 130 -21.89 -3.70 -6.81
C ALA A 130 -21.78 -3.22 -8.28
N GLY A 131 -21.28 -4.06 -9.20
CA GLY A 131 -21.21 -3.79 -10.64
C GLY A 131 -19.95 -3.06 -11.11
N ASN A 132 -18.88 -3.05 -10.30
CA ASN A 132 -17.60 -2.42 -10.66
C ASN A 132 -16.74 -3.31 -11.58
N ASN A 133 -15.68 -2.73 -12.18
CA ASN A 133 -14.78 -3.48 -13.04
C ASN A 133 -13.71 -4.24 -12.24
N GLY A 134 -13.79 -5.57 -12.25
CA GLY A 134 -12.81 -6.46 -11.61
C GLY A 134 -11.40 -6.40 -12.17
N GLU A 135 -11.23 -6.00 -13.44
CA GLU A 135 -9.90 -5.89 -14.06
C GLU A 135 -9.15 -4.62 -13.61
N ASN A 136 -9.82 -3.67 -12.94
CA ASN A 136 -9.20 -2.42 -12.50
C ASN A 136 -8.65 -2.51 -11.07
N ILE A 137 -7.38 -2.91 -10.97
CA ILE A 137 -6.66 -3.06 -9.69
C ILE A 137 -6.59 -1.74 -8.90
N GLU A 138 -6.52 -0.57 -9.55
CA GLU A 138 -6.46 0.72 -8.84
C GLU A 138 -7.80 1.09 -8.20
N GLU A 139 -8.92 0.86 -8.91
CA GLU A 139 -10.26 1.07 -8.34
C GLU A 139 -10.57 0.05 -7.24
N PHE A 140 -10.10 -1.20 -7.36
CA PHE A 140 -10.25 -2.19 -6.31
C PHE A 140 -9.36 -1.91 -5.08
N ALA A 141 -8.10 -1.49 -5.26
CA ALA A 141 -7.23 -1.07 -4.16
C ALA A 141 -7.81 0.12 -3.37
N LYS A 142 -8.43 1.07 -4.09
CA LYS A 142 -9.20 2.16 -3.51
C LYS A 142 -10.42 1.66 -2.75
N TYR A 143 -11.16 0.70 -3.30
CA TYR A 143 -12.32 0.10 -2.66
C TYR A 143 -11.95 -0.59 -1.34
N ILE A 144 -10.91 -1.43 -1.32
CA ILE A 144 -10.38 -2.07 -0.11
C ILE A 144 -10.00 -1.00 0.93
N THR A 145 -9.25 0.03 0.51
CA THR A 145 -8.79 1.11 1.40
C THR A 145 -9.93 1.90 2.08
N LEU A 146 -11.11 1.96 1.45
CA LEU A 146 -12.28 2.65 1.98
C LEU A 146 -13.29 1.74 2.71
N ASN A 147 -13.38 0.46 2.34
CA ASN A 147 -14.47 -0.42 2.79
C ASN A 147 -14.01 -1.62 3.64
N ALA A 148 -12.72 -2.00 3.61
CA ALA A 148 -12.22 -3.12 4.41
C ALA A 148 -12.59 -2.97 5.89
N PRO A 149 -13.03 -4.04 6.58
CA PRO A 149 -13.46 -3.96 7.96
C PRO A 149 -12.31 -3.58 8.90
N ILE A 150 -12.60 -2.80 9.94
CA ILE A 150 -11.67 -2.60 11.06
C ILE A 150 -11.49 -3.95 11.76
N LEU A 151 -10.29 -4.50 11.70
CA LEU A 151 -9.96 -5.81 12.25
C LEU A 151 -10.11 -5.79 13.78
N SER A 152 -10.73 -6.82 14.37
CA SER A 152 -10.98 -6.84 15.82
C SER A 152 -9.71 -6.93 16.67
N ASN A 153 -8.59 -7.32 16.06
CA ASN A 153 -7.23 -7.37 16.61
C ASN A 153 -6.35 -6.17 16.18
N TRP A 154 -6.88 -5.13 15.54
CA TRP A 154 -6.08 -4.02 14.97
C TRP A 154 -5.07 -3.40 15.95
N GLU A 155 -5.45 -3.26 17.23
CA GLU A 155 -4.57 -2.73 18.27
C GLU A 155 -3.32 -3.59 18.48
N VAL A 156 -3.43 -4.92 18.33
CA VAL A 156 -2.30 -5.86 18.49
C VAL A 156 -1.38 -5.73 17.29
N LEU A 157 -1.93 -5.80 16.08
CA LEU A 157 -1.18 -5.68 14.83
C LEU A 157 -0.40 -4.35 14.77
N PHE A 158 -1.04 -3.23 15.15
CA PHE A 158 -0.38 -1.92 15.21
C PHE A 158 0.72 -1.86 16.28
N LYS A 159 0.49 -2.43 17.47
CA LYS A 159 1.51 -2.44 18.54
C LYS A 159 2.75 -3.23 18.12
N GLU A 160 2.55 -4.34 17.40
CA GLU A 160 3.66 -5.11 16.81
C GLU A 160 4.37 -4.32 15.71
N ASP A 161 3.64 -3.73 14.74
CA ASP A 161 4.26 -2.93 13.67
C ASP A 161 5.01 -1.70 14.18
N LEU A 162 4.50 -1.00 15.20
CA LEU A 162 5.19 0.12 15.82
C LEU A 162 6.46 -0.34 16.56
N LYS A 163 6.39 -1.50 17.23
CA LYS A 163 7.52 -2.10 17.94
C LYS A 163 8.62 -2.53 16.98
N ASP A 164 8.25 -3.16 15.86
CA ASP A 164 9.17 -3.61 14.83
C ASP A 164 9.77 -2.41 14.05
N THR A 165 9.02 -1.31 13.88
CA THR A 165 9.48 -0.12 13.14
C THR A 165 10.37 0.82 13.97
N TYR A 166 10.06 1.03 15.25
CA TYR A 166 10.72 2.05 16.09
C TYR A 166 11.27 1.53 17.42
N GLY A 167 10.96 0.30 17.84
CA GLY A 167 11.33 -0.24 19.15
C GLY A 167 10.43 0.22 20.31
N GLU A 168 9.38 1.01 20.04
CA GLU A 168 8.51 1.62 21.05
C GLU A 168 7.33 0.75 21.46
N ASP A 169 6.90 0.87 22.73
CA ASP A 169 5.67 0.25 23.23
C ASP A 169 4.56 1.30 23.37
N VAL A 170 3.36 1.02 22.84
CA VAL A 170 2.20 1.91 22.95
C VAL A 170 1.63 1.85 24.36
N VAL A 171 1.61 2.98 25.07
CA VAL A 171 1.04 3.08 26.43
C VAL A 171 -0.42 3.53 26.44
N LYS A 172 -0.86 4.28 25.42
CA LYS A 172 -2.24 4.76 25.26
C LYS A 172 -2.58 4.94 23.78
N LEU A 173 -3.85 4.65 23.45
CA LEU A 173 -4.48 5.03 22.18
C LEU A 173 -5.65 5.97 22.48
N GLU A 174 -5.69 7.11 21.81
CA GLU A 174 -6.76 8.11 21.96
C GLU A 174 -7.48 8.29 20.61
N PRO A 175 -8.81 8.07 20.53
CA PRO A 175 -9.54 8.15 19.27
C PRO A 175 -9.60 9.59 18.76
N LEU A 176 -9.44 9.74 17.44
CA LEU A 176 -9.57 11.01 16.71
C LEU A 176 -10.86 10.99 15.87
N GLU A 177 -10.84 11.55 14.66
CA GLU A 177 -11.96 11.51 13.72
C GLU A 177 -11.93 10.24 12.86
N GLY A 178 -13.11 9.65 12.63
CA GLY A 178 -13.27 8.45 11.80
C GLY A 178 -12.55 7.23 12.40
N ASP A 179 -11.66 6.63 11.60
CA ASP A 179 -10.92 5.42 11.96
C ASP A 179 -9.55 5.72 12.60
N LEU A 180 -9.21 7.00 12.81
CA LEU A 180 -7.88 7.44 13.24
C LEU A 180 -7.71 7.46 14.77
N TYR A 181 -6.52 7.12 15.24
CA TYR A 181 -6.13 7.16 16.65
C TYR A 181 -4.76 7.82 16.83
N GLN A 182 -4.60 8.65 17.86
CA GLN A 182 -3.30 9.10 18.33
C GLN A 182 -2.70 8.02 19.25
N ALA A 183 -1.58 7.44 18.85
CA ALA A 183 -0.78 6.58 19.69
C ALA A 183 0.19 7.41 20.56
N TYR A 184 0.37 6.98 21.80
CA TYR A 184 1.31 7.55 22.76
C TYR A 184 2.31 6.49 23.23
N VAL A 185 3.54 6.90 23.47
CA VAL A 185 4.65 6.06 23.98
C VAL A 185 5.23 6.70 25.24
N ASN A 186 6.08 5.97 25.98
CA ASN A 186 6.79 6.54 27.12
C ASN A 186 8.18 7.05 26.72
N LYS A 187 8.44 8.35 26.90
CA LYS A 187 9.78 8.97 26.74
C LYS A 187 10.22 9.57 28.06
N ASP A 188 11.35 9.13 28.59
CA ASP A 188 11.94 9.58 29.86
C ASP A 188 10.98 9.61 31.05
N GLY A 189 10.03 8.65 31.09
CA GLY A 189 8.99 8.54 32.12
C GLY A 189 7.68 9.24 31.77
N LEU A 190 7.63 10.07 30.72
CA LEU A 190 6.46 10.85 30.30
C LEU A 190 5.68 10.15 29.19
N GLU A 191 4.34 10.17 29.28
CA GLU A 191 3.45 9.84 28.15
C GLU A 191 3.49 10.98 27.13
N VAL A 192 3.89 10.68 25.88
CA VAL A 192 3.97 11.66 24.79
C VAL A 192 3.27 11.13 23.52
N PRO A 193 2.58 11.99 22.74
CA PRO A 193 2.05 11.60 21.45
C PRO A 193 3.21 11.26 20.50
N PHE A 194 3.06 10.21 19.70
CA PHE A 194 4.15 9.67 18.87
C PHE A 194 3.79 9.51 17.40
N VAL A 195 2.71 8.79 17.09
CA VAL A 195 2.19 8.65 15.72
C VAL A 195 0.67 8.67 15.71
N VAL A 196 0.07 9.11 14.61
CA VAL A 196 -1.33 8.85 14.28
C VAL A 196 -1.40 7.57 13.45
N VAL A 197 -2.37 6.69 13.74
CA VAL A 197 -2.60 5.42 13.06
C VAL A 197 -4.03 5.30 12.54
N SER A 198 -4.22 4.69 11.37
CA SER A 198 -5.52 4.22 10.87
C SER A 198 -5.83 2.84 11.43
N SER A 199 -6.90 2.70 12.21
CA SER A 199 -7.36 1.39 12.72
C SER A 199 -7.87 0.46 11.61
N ARG A 200 -8.18 0.99 10.41
CA ARG A 200 -8.58 0.22 9.24
C ARG A 200 -7.40 -0.34 8.45
N THR A 201 -6.39 0.49 8.15
CA THR A 201 -5.29 0.12 7.25
C THR A 201 -3.98 -0.22 7.96
N GLY A 202 -3.87 0.07 9.26
CA GLY A 202 -2.67 -0.09 10.06
C GLY A 202 -1.53 0.88 9.73
N TYR A 203 -1.70 1.73 8.70
CA TYR A 203 -0.70 2.74 8.38
C TYR A 203 -0.65 3.83 9.45
N PHE A 204 0.56 4.28 9.76
CA PHE A 204 0.83 5.32 10.73
C PHE A 204 1.90 6.31 10.25
N HIS A 205 1.87 7.52 10.82
CA HIS A 205 2.87 8.56 10.63
C HIS A 205 2.94 9.49 11.86
N GLY A 206 4.08 10.15 12.07
CA GLY A 206 4.33 11.13 13.14
C GLY A 206 5.40 12.13 12.73
#